data_AF-A0A1U7NA34-F1
#
_entry.id   AF-A0A1U7NA34-F1
#
_cell.length_a   1.000
_cell.length_b   1.000
_cell.length_c   1.000
_cell.angle_alpha   90.00
_cell.angle_beta   90.00
_cell.angle_gamma   90.00
#
_symmetry.space_group_name_H-M   'P 1'
#
loop_
_entity.id
_entity.type
_entity.pdbx_description
1 polymer ?
#
loop_
_entity_poly.entity_id
_entity_poly.type
_entity_poly.pdbx_seq_one_letter_code
_entity_poly.pdbx_strand_id
1 'polypeptide(L)'
;MRYSLLNRFRGALLGSLVGEILAGSGCQKLPPAQVRFRPLSLGDAGLSKAISDWRKIATCGIESLIRCGNLDLGDWLVHCEKAQPSILSLKGTANSSQAAVATLAVALFFHEDEVKLRQKLLEAAAIWQNDSERFESVLTIGWAIAIALTEKLDCPNLISRIIADLGNYENQNAWVQQLEQVQSLLELGASLEQTVIQLRREQRRRNESEDDCSLSIALALYCFLNTPEDFRLCVTRAALTGYQSQTTAALTGALAGAYNGIIGIPVPWLVALNLSSTGVDQWQLADQLLAVWSGVYDVSAIAQFQKLAVVAPRVIGSR
;
A
#
# COMPACT_ATOMS: atom_id res chain seq x y z
N MET A 1 -8.73 -17.19 11.93
CA MET A 1 -7.88 -16.36 11.06
C MET A 1 -7.72 -17.03 9.72
N ARG A 2 -8.03 -16.33 8.61
CA ARG A 2 -7.89 -16.92 7.25
C ARG A 2 -6.42 -17.02 6.84
N TYR A 3 -5.57 -16.08 7.29
CA TYR A 3 -4.14 -16.03 6.98
C TYR A 3 -3.34 -15.54 8.18
N SER A 4 -2.07 -15.96 8.30
CA SER A 4 -1.16 -15.43 9.32
C SER A 4 -0.85 -13.95 9.08
N LEU A 5 -0.53 -13.20 10.14
CA LEU A 5 -0.14 -11.79 10.03
C LEU A 5 1.07 -11.60 9.10
N LEU A 6 2.02 -12.54 9.12
CA LEU A 6 3.16 -12.58 8.20
C LEU A 6 2.73 -12.64 6.74
N ASN A 7 1.75 -13.49 6.41
CA ASN A 7 1.24 -13.56 5.05
C ASN A 7 0.62 -12.22 4.62
N ARG A 8 -0.01 -11.49 5.53
CA ARG A 8 -0.61 -10.18 5.26
C ARG A 8 0.44 -9.07 5.12
N PHE A 9 1.47 -9.05 5.96
CA PHE A 9 2.61 -8.12 5.84
C PHE A 9 3.32 -8.29 4.49
N ARG A 10 3.68 -9.54 4.16
CA ARG A 10 4.26 -9.88 2.86
C ARG A 10 3.32 -9.49 1.72
N GLY A 11 2.04 -9.84 1.85
CA GLY A 11 1.01 -9.52 0.87
C GLY A 11 0.93 -8.02 0.59
N ALA A 12 0.91 -7.18 1.62
CA ALA A 12 0.83 -5.73 1.46
C ALA A 12 2.08 -5.14 0.79
N LEU A 13 3.28 -5.48 1.27
CA LEU A 13 4.53 -4.93 0.73
C LEU A 13 4.84 -5.42 -0.68
N LEU A 14 4.67 -6.72 -0.95
CA LEU A 14 4.86 -7.28 -2.29
C LEU A 14 3.73 -6.87 -3.23
N GLY A 15 2.48 -6.83 -2.74
CA GLY A 15 1.35 -6.43 -3.55
C GLY A 15 1.45 -4.98 -4.02
N SER A 16 1.95 -4.09 -3.17
CA SER A 16 2.28 -2.72 -3.55
C SER A 16 3.34 -2.67 -4.66
N LEU A 17 4.40 -3.49 -4.55
CA LEU A 17 5.45 -3.58 -5.56
C LEU A 17 4.93 -4.14 -6.90
N VAL A 18 4.11 -5.19 -6.85
CA VAL A 18 3.43 -5.74 -8.03
C VAL A 18 2.63 -4.66 -8.75
N GLY A 19 1.81 -3.91 -8.01
CA GLY A 19 0.97 -2.87 -8.59
C GLY A 19 1.78 -1.79 -9.29
N GLU A 20 2.86 -1.36 -8.66
CA GLU A 20 3.76 -0.37 -9.24
C GLU A 20 4.39 -0.85 -10.56
N ILE A 21 4.98 -2.05 -10.55
CA ILE A 21 5.63 -2.65 -11.73
C ILE A 21 4.62 -2.84 -12.87
N LEU A 22 3.41 -3.32 -12.53
CA LEU A 22 2.37 -3.60 -13.52
C LEU A 22 1.95 -2.30 -14.25
N ALA A 23 1.75 -1.23 -13.49
CA ALA A 23 1.35 0.06 -14.05
C ALA A 23 2.50 0.80 -14.75
N GLY A 24 3.74 0.69 -14.24
CA GLY A 24 4.95 1.27 -14.84
C GLY A 24 5.31 0.68 -16.21
N SER A 25 4.77 -0.51 -16.53
CA SER A 25 4.96 -1.18 -17.82
C SER A 25 4.16 -0.56 -18.98
N GLY A 26 3.46 0.57 -18.77
CA GLY A 26 2.74 1.30 -19.83
C GLY A 26 1.41 0.67 -20.25
N CYS A 27 0.74 -0.07 -19.36
CA CYS A 27 -0.47 -0.84 -19.69
C CYS A 27 -1.75 -0.01 -19.89
N GLN A 28 -1.72 1.31 -19.75
CA GLN A 28 -2.89 2.20 -19.65
C GLN A 28 -3.83 2.18 -20.88
N LYS A 29 -3.33 1.72 -22.04
CA LYS A 29 -4.10 1.62 -23.29
C LYS A 29 -4.42 0.17 -23.71
N LEU A 30 -4.03 -0.82 -22.91
CA LEU A 30 -4.24 -2.24 -23.22
C LEU A 30 -5.62 -2.71 -22.73
N PRO A 31 -6.31 -3.60 -23.46
CA PRO A 31 -7.48 -4.27 -22.91
C PRO A 31 -7.09 -5.16 -21.72
N PRO A 32 -7.98 -5.38 -20.74
CA PRO A 32 -7.64 -6.11 -19.50
C PRO A 32 -7.02 -7.49 -19.73
N ALA A 33 -7.47 -8.22 -20.75
CA ALA A 33 -6.96 -9.55 -21.09
C ALA A 33 -5.50 -9.55 -21.59
N GLN A 34 -5.00 -8.40 -22.04
CA GLN A 34 -3.64 -8.23 -22.57
C GLN A 34 -2.65 -7.66 -21.56
N VAL A 35 -3.13 -7.28 -20.36
CA VAL A 35 -2.25 -6.84 -19.28
C VAL A 35 -1.41 -8.01 -18.80
N ARG A 36 -0.11 -7.93 -19.05
CA ARG A 36 0.87 -8.95 -18.65
C ARG A 36 1.82 -8.36 -17.63
N PHE A 37 1.96 -9.03 -16.50
CA PHE A 37 3.03 -8.77 -15.57
C PHE A 37 4.35 -9.29 -16.17
N ARG A 38 5.29 -8.39 -16.46
CA ARG A 38 6.58 -8.73 -17.06
C ARG A 38 7.74 -7.97 -16.38
N PRO A 39 8.06 -8.27 -15.12
CA PRO A 39 9.24 -7.69 -14.47
C PRO A 39 10.54 -8.13 -15.17
N LEU A 40 10.57 -9.36 -15.71
CA LEU A 40 11.76 -9.98 -16.30
C LEU A 40 12.28 -9.32 -17.58
N SER A 41 11.44 -8.62 -18.36
CA SER A 41 11.91 -7.93 -19.57
C SER A 41 12.71 -6.65 -19.29
N LEU A 42 12.69 -6.17 -18.04
CA LEU A 42 13.35 -4.92 -17.65
C LEU A 42 14.79 -5.16 -17.16
N GLY A 43 15.11 -6.36 -16.64
CA GLY A 43 16.34 -6.60 -15.86
C GLY A 43 16.38 -5.75 -14.57
N ASP A 44 17.34 -5.98 -13.67
CA ASP A 44 17.42 -5.24 -12.40
C ASP A 44 17.59 -3.72 -12.60
N ALA A 45 18.36 -3.31 -13.62
CA ALA A 45 18.55 -1.91 -13.96
C ALA A 45 17.32 -1.24 -14.59
N GLY A 46 16.47 -2.00 -15.31
CA GLY A 46 15.21 -1.46 -15.83
C GLY A 46 14.13 -1.43 -14.76
N LEU A 47 14.15 -2.38 -13.81
CA LEU A 47 13.23 -2.41 -12.68
C LEU A 47 13.46 -1.21 -11.75
N SER A 48 14.73 -0.90 -11.44
CA SER A 48 15.09 0.26 -10.62
C SER A 48 14.67 1.60 -11.24
N LYS A 49 14.57 1.67 -12.57
CA LYS A 49 14.07 2.84 -13.32
C LYS A 49 12.54 2.89 -13.39
N ALA A 50 11.87 1.74 -13.30
CA ALA A 50 10.41 1.65 -13.28
C ALA A 50 9.82 1.97 -11.89
N ILE A 51 10.60 1.74 -10.83
CA ILE A 51 10.22 2.02 -9.44
C ILE A 51 10.27 3.53 -9.15
N SER A 52 9.22 4.05 -8.53
CA SER A 52 9.14 5.46 -8.15
C SER A 52 10.06 5.77 -6.97
N ASP A 53 10.50 7.04 -6.89
CA ASP A 53 11.28 7.50 -5.75
C ASP A 53 10.50 7.39 -4.42
N TRP A 54 9.17 7.46 -4.46
CA TRP A 54 8.29 7.24 -3.29
C TRP A 54 8.39 5.83 -2.72
N ARG A 55 8.62 4.82 -3.57
CA ARG A 55 8.92 3.47 -3.10
C ARG A 55 10.27 3.40 -2.42
N LYS A 56 11.30 4.04 -2.98
CA LYS A 56 12.64 4.07 -2.35
C LYS A 56 12.57 4.75 -0.98
N ILE A 57 11.79 5.83 -0.86
CA ILE A 57 11.46 6.47 0.41
C ILE A 57 10.80 5.47 1.36
N ALA A 58 9.80 4.71 0.89
CA ALA A 58 9.14 3.68 1.68
C ALA A 58 10.11 2.60 2.15
N THR A 59 11.00 2.12 1.28
CA THR A 59 12.05 1.14 1.60
C THR A 59 12.97 1.67 2.71
N CYS A 60 13.46 2.91 2.59
CA CYS A 60 14.26 3.55 3.65
C CYS A 60 13.48 3.66 4.97
N GLY A 61 12.17 3.90 4.90
CA GLY A 61 11.29 3.96 6.06
C GLY A 61 11.14 2.61 6.74
N ILE A 62 11.03 1.52 5.97
CA ILE A 62 10.99 0.15 6.49
C ILE A 62 12.31 -0.18 7.20
N GLU A 63 13.44 0.12 6.56
CA GLU A 63 14.78 -0.13 7.13
C GLU A 63 14.99 0.64 8.45
N SER A 64 14.53 1.89 8.51
CA SER A 64 14.59 2.70 9.72
C SER A 64 13.69 2.14 10.83
N LEU A 65 12.46 1.74 10.51
CA LEU A 65 11.54 1.09 11.46
C LEU A 65 12.12 -0.21 12.02
N ILE A 66 12.72 -1.05 11.17
CA ILE A 66 13.38 -2.29 11.58
C ILE A 66 14.53 -1.98 12.54
N ARG A 67 15.35 -0.99 12.22
CA ARG A 67 16.54 -0.69 13.01
C ARG A 67 16.24 -0.03 14.35
N CYS A 68 15.36 0.97 14.35
CA CYS A 68 15.03 1.75 15.54
C CYS A 68 13.96 1.06 16.39
N GLY A 69 13.23 0.09 15.83
CA GLY A 69 12.09 -0.56 16.48
C GLY A 69 10.90 0.38 16.72
N ASN A 70 10.94 1.59 16.17
CA ASN A 70 9.92 2.63 16.27
C ASN A 70 10.12 3.64 15.14
N LEU A 71 9.16 4.55 14.92
CA LEU A 71 9.30 5.63 13.95
C LEU A 71 10.32 6.65 14.45
N ASP A 72 11.47 6.69 13.79
CA ASP A 72 12.50 7.72 13.95
C ASP A 72 12.66 8.50 12.64
N LEU A 73 12.13 9.73 12.63
CA LEU A 73 12.16 10.59 11.45
C LEU A 73 13.59 11.01 11.08
N GLY A 74 14.49 11.15 12.06
CA GLY A 74 15.88 11.53 11.83
C GLY A 74 16.64 10.40 11.15
N ASP A 75 16.55 9.18 11.68
CA ASP A 75 17.21 8.00 11.08
C ASP A 75 16.63 7.69 9.69
N TRP A 76 15.31 7.81 9.48
CA TRP A 76 14.71 7.64 8.15
C TRP A 76 15.31 8.60 7.12
N LEU A 77 15.43 9.88 7.45
CA LEU A 77 16.02 10.88 6.56
C LEU A 77 17.50 10.59 6.26
N VAL A 78 18.26 10.12 7.25
CA VAL A 78 19.66 9.69 7.06
C VAL A 78 19.76 8.49 6.11
N HIS A 79 18.82 7.54 6.13
CA HIS A 79 18.80 6.45 5.13
C HIS A 79 18.44 6.92 3.75
N CYS A 80 17.44 7.81 3.62
CA CYS A 80 17.12 8.39 2.34
C CYS A 80 18.34 9.10 1.74
N GLU A 81 19.10 9.85 2.55
CA GLU A 81 20.33 10.50 2.12
C GLU A 81 21.40 9.51 1.65
N LYS A 82 21.63 8.45 2.44
CA LYS A 82 22.63 7.42 2.13
C LYS A 82 22.29 6.61 0.89
N ALA A 83 21.01 6.26 0.72
CA ALA A 83 20.54 5.47 -0.40
C ALA A 83 20.56 6.28 -1.70
N GLN A 84 20.04 7.51 -1.68
CA GLN A 84 20.04 8.40 -2.84
C GLN A 84 19.83 9.86 -2.39
N PRO A 85 20.89 10.70 -2.36
CA PRO A 85 20.80 12.07 -1.84
C PRO A 85 19.73 12.95 -2.51
N SER A 86 19.44 12.72 -3.79
CA SER A 86 18.41 13.48 -4.52
C SER A 86 16.99 13.24 -4.01
N ILE A 87 16.71 12.14 -3.29
CA ILE A 87 15.40 11.88 -2.69
C ILE A 87 15.04 12.94 -1.64
N LEU A 88 16.01 13.53 -0.96
CA LEU A 88 15.75 14.58 0.02
C LEU A 88 15.15 15.86 -0.58
N SER A 89 15.29 16.06 -1.91
CA SER A 89 14.66 17.18 -2.62
C SER A 89 13.14 17.01 -2.78
N LEU A 90 12.61 15.81 -2.52
CA LEU A 90 11.18 15.48 -2.59
C LEU A 90 10.42 15.76 -1.28
N LYS A 91 11.08 16.30 -0.26
CA LYS A 91 10.40 16.70 0.98
C LYS A 91 9.37 17.78 0.71
N GLY A 92 8.17 17.63 1.27
CA GLY A 92 7.06 18.55 1.05
C GLY A 92 6.57 18.63 -0.40
N THR A 93 6.96 17.70 -1.28
CA THR A 93 6.51 17.70 -2.69
C THR A 93 5.51 16.58 -2.99
N ALA A 94 5.32 15.63 -2.08
CA ALA A 94 4.46 14.47 -2.34
C ALA A 94 3.00 14.92 -2.37
N ASN A 95 2.29 14.44 -3.39
CA ASN A 95 0.84 14.45 -3.33
C ASN A 95 0.34 13.38 -2.32
N SER A 96 -0.95 13.42 -1.99
CA SER A 96 -1.53 12.52 -0.99
C SER A 96 -1.32 11.03 -1.31
N SER A 97 -1.45 10.62 -2.57
CA SER A 97 -1.26 9.22 -2.96
C SER A 97 0.20 8.75 -2.87
N GLN A 98 1.14 9.65 -3.15
CA GLN A 98 2.57 9.40 -3.04
C GLN A 98 3.01 9.32 -1.59
N ALA A 99 2.52 10.22 -0.74
CA ALA A 99 2.72 10.18 0.71
C ALA A 99 2.17 8.87 1.30
N ALA A 100 1.01 8.40 0.86
CA ALA A 100 0.46 7.12 1.27
C ALA A 100 1.34 5.92 0.88
N VAL A 101 1.96 5.93 -0.31
CA VAL A 101 2.92 4.89 -0.71
C VAL A 101 4.18 4.96 0.16
N ALA A 102 4.73 6.17 0.37
CA ALA A 102 5.93 6.41 1.18
C ALA A 102 5.76 5.97 2.65
N THR A 103 4.55 6.11 3.20
CA THR A 103 4.24 5.84 4.60
C THR A 103 3.57 4.49 4.85
N LEU A 104 3.46 3.64 3.82
CA LEU A 104 2.82 2.32 3.89
C LEU A 104 3.33 1.46 5.08
N ALA A 105 4.64 1.49 5.33
CA ALA A 105 5.27 0.72 6.41
C ALA A 105 4.82 1.17 7.81
N VAL A 106 4.51 2.45 7.98
CA VAL A 106 3.98 3.00 9.24
C VAL A 106 2.59 2.43 9.50
N ALA A 107 1.76 2.32 8.46
CA ALA A 107 0.45 1.69 8.57
C ALA A 107 0.55 0.20 8.95
N LEU A 108 1.53 -0.52 8.40
CA LEU A 108 1.78 -1.91 8.79
C LEU A 108 2.30 -2.03 10.22
N PHE A 109 3.23 -1.17 10.63
CA PHE A 109 3.90 -1.30 11.94
C PHE A 109 3.01 -0.90 13.12
N PHE A 110 2.16 0.11 12.96
CA PHE A 110 1.31 0.60 14.07
C PHE A 110 -0.15 0.11 14.00
N HIS A 111 -0.44 -0.92 13.19
CA HIS A 111 -1.81 -1.35 12.84
C HIS A 111 -2.73 -1.74 14.00
N GLU A 112 -2.21 -2.13 15.16
CA GLU A 112 -3.03 -2.54 16.32
C GLU A 112 -3.50 -1.36 17.20
N ASP A 113 -2.79 -0.24 17.17
CA ASP A 113 -3.06 0.93 18.03
C ASP A 113 -3.49 2.10 17.15
N GLU A 114 -4.81 2.30 17.03
CA GLU A 114 -5.40 3.30 16.14
C GLU A 114 -4.93 4.73 16.46
N VAL A 115 -4.74 5.04 17.74
CA VAL A 115 -4.29 6.37 18.19
C VAL A 115 -2.82 6.58 17.77
N LYS A 116 -1.95 5.60 18.05
CA LYS A 116 -0.54 5.68 17.62
C LYS A 116 -0.42 5.64 16.10
N LEU A 117 -1.19 4.81 15.42
CA LEU A 117 -1.22 4.73 13.96
C LEU A 117 -1.52 6.10 13.38
N ARG A 118 -2.59 6.76 13.82
CA ARG A 118 -2.94 8.10 13.37
C ARG A 118 -1.80 9.08 13.62
N GLN A 119 -1.29 9.13 14.85
CA GLN A 119 -0.21 10.04 15.21
C GLN A 119 1.04 9.83 14.33
N LYS A 120 1.53 8.59 14.26
CA LYS A 120 2.75 8.23 13.54
C LYS A 120 2.62 8.37 12.03
N LEU A 121 1.43 8.09 11.49
CA LEU A 121 1.18 8.26 10.07
C LEU A 121 1.15 9.74 9.69
N LEU A 122 0.56 10.62 10.52
CA LEU A 122 0.60 12.08 10.30
C LEU A 122 2.02 12.64 10.43
N GLU A 123 2.77 12.24 11.47
CA GLU A 123 4.18 12.61 11.65
C GLU A 123 5.03 12.24 10.42
N ALA A 124 4.83 11.02 9.91
CA ALA A 124 5.54 10.52 8.73
C ALA A 124 5.10 11.23 7.44
N ALA A 125 3.79 11.41 7.24
CA ALA A 125 3.25 12.05 6.05
C ALA A 125 3.67 13.53 5.97
N ALA A 126 3.72 14.24 7.09
CA ALA A 126 4.09 15.66 7.15
C ALA A 126 5.51 15.97 6.64
N ILE A 127 6.41 14.99 6.60
CA ILE A 127 7.75 15.19 6.01
C ILE A 127 7.68 15.25 4.48
N TRP A 128 6.86 14.39 3.89
CA TRP A 128 6.88 14.11 2.46
C TRP A 128 5.78 14.89 1.73
N GLN A 129 4.60 14.98 2.34
CA GLN A 129 3.40 15.57 1.77
C GLN A 129 3.51 17.09 1.68
N ASN A 130 3.03 17.64 0.56
CA ASN A 130 2.91 19.09 0.39
C ASN A 130 1.88 19.68 1.36
N ASP A 131 2.16 20.85 1.92
CA ASP A 131 1.31 21.55 2.89
C ASP A 131 -0.11 21.84 2.38
N SER A 132 -0.29 21.91 1.05
CA SER A 132 -1.61 22.11 0.43
C SER A 132 -2.47 20.84 0.35
N GLU A 133 -1.90 19.67 0.62
CA GLU A 133 -2.56 18.37 0.46
C GLU A 133 -3.32 17.93 1.72
N ARG A 134 -4.30 17.04 1.51
CA ARG A 134 -5.21 16.57 2.56
C ARG A 134 -4.71 15.27 3.19
N PHE A 135 -4.39 15.32 4.48
CA PHE A 135 -3.93 14.16 5.26
C PHE A 135 -5.02 13.09 5.42
N GLU A 136 -6.29 13.47 5.34
CA GLU A 136 -7.45 12.59 5.49
C GLU A 136 -7.42 11.38 4.56
N SER A 137 -6.97 11.61 3.33
CA SER A 137 -6.90 10.56 2.32
C SER A 137 -5.77 9.56 2.62
N VAL A 138 -4.64 10.04 3.17
CA VAL A 138 -3.53 9.19 3.66
C VAL A 138 -3.97 8.38 4.87
N LEU A 139 -4.68 9.00 5.83
CA LEU A 139 -5.25 8.31 6.98
C LEU A 139 -6.23 7.21 6.54
N THR A 140 -7.09 7.52 5.57
CA THR A 140 -8.10 6.59 5.03
C THR A 140 -7.47 5.28 4.57
N ILE A 141 -6.41 5.35 3.75
CA ILE A 141 -5.75 4.14 3.25
C ILE A 141 -4.94 3.43 4.34
N GLY A 142 -4.31 4.18 5.26
CA GLY A 142 -3.62 3.62 6.42
C GLY A 142 -4.56 2.82 7.33
N TRP A 143 -5.74 3.36 7.65
CA TRP A 143 -6.78 2.66 8.42
C TRP A 143 -7.34 1.46 7.68
N ALA A 144 -7.64 1.58 6.38
CA ALA A 144 -8.11 0.44 5.58
C ALA A 144 -7.12 -0.72 5.63
N ILE A 145 -5.82 -0.45 5.53
CA ILE A 145 -4.76 -1.46 5.64
C ILE A 145 -4.69 -2.03 7.06
N ALA A 146 -4.74 -1.20 8.10
CA ALA A 146 -4.72 -1.67 9.49
C ALA A 146 -5.93 -2.57 9.83
N ILE A 147 -7.12 -2.19 9.35
CA ILE A 147 -8.34 -3.00 9.50
C ILE A 147 -8.20 -4.32 8.72
N ALA A 148 -7.60 -4.31 7.52
CA ALA A 148 -7.31 -5.51 6.75
C ALA A 148 -6.33 -6.46 7.48
N LEU A 149 -5.30 -5.92 8.13
CA LEU A 149 -4.33 -6.68 8.91
C LEU A 149 -4.95 -7.37 10.13
N THR A 150 -5.91 -6.71 10.78
CA THR A 150 -6.60 -7.22 11.97
C THR A 150 -7.77 -8.16 11.66
N GLU A 151 -8.00 -8.49 10.38
CA GLU A 151 -9.12 -9.31 9.90
C GLU A 151 -10.52 -8.76 10.23
N LYS A 152 -10.63 -7.46 10.50
CA LYS A 152 -11.89 -6.78 10.85
C LYS A 152 -12.49 -6.03 9.66
N LEU A 153 -11.99 -6.29 8.46
CA LEU A 153 -12.41 -5.57 7.26
C LEU A 153 -13.74 -6.09 6.76
N ASP A 154 -14.74 -5.22 6.80
CA ASP A 154 -16.07 -5.43 6.25
C ASP A 154 -16.20 -4.60 4.97
N CYS A 155 -15.96 -5.22 3.80
CA CYS A 155 -15.84 -4.51 2.52
C CYS A 155 -17.07 -3.62 2.20
N PRO A 156 -18.32 -4.10 2.32
CA PRO A 156 -19.51 -3.27 2.04
C PRO A 156 -19.63 -2.01 2.90
N ASN A 157 -19.18 -2.07 4.16
CA ASN A 157 -19.33 -0.99 5.14
C ASN A 157 -18.02 -0.22 5.40
N LEU A 158 -16.92 -0.55 4.70
CA LEU A 158 -15.61 0.03 4.95
C LEU A 158 -15.64 1.56 4.78
N ILE A 159 -16.23 2.05 3.70
CA ILE A 159 -16.30 3.49 3.43
C ILE A 159 -17.18 4.18 4.47
N SER A 160 -18.34 3.62 4.79
CA SER A 160 -19.25 4.19 5.80
C SER A 160 -18.57 4.28 7.18
N ARG A 161 -17.80 3.26 7.56
CA ARG A 161 -17.00 3.27 8.79
C ARG A 161 -15.94 4.36 8.76
N ILE A 162 -15.16 4.45 7.67
CA ILE A 162 -14.13 5.48 7.52
C ILE A 162 -14.74 6.88 7.57
N ILE A 163 -15.88 7.11 6.93
CA ILE A 163 -16.60 8.39 7.00
C ILE A 163 -17.01 8.71 8.44
N ALA A 164 -17.49 7.72 9.20
CA ALA A 164 -17.84 7.92 10.62
C ALA A 164 -16.61 8.28 11.47
N ASP A 165 -15.47 7.61 11.24
CA ASP A 165 -14.21 7.88 11.93
C ASP A 165 -13.63 9.27 11.55
N LEU A 166 -13.90 9.72 10.31
CA LEU A 166 -13.61 11.08 9.82
C LEU A 166 -14.65 12.12 10.30
N GLY A 167 -15.86 11.72 10.69
CA GLY A 167 -16.94 12.62 11.10
C GLY A 167 -16.65 13.45 12.36
N ASN A 168 -15.56 13.14 13.07
CA ASN A 168 -15.07 13.88 14.22
C ASN A 168 -14.15 15.07 13.86
N TYR A 169 -13.94 15.37 12.57
CA TYR A 169 -13.11 16.49 12.12
C TYR A 169 -13.95 17.65 11.57
N GLU A 170 -13.82 18.81 12.20
CA GLU A 170 -14.47 20.06 11.76
C GLU A 170 -13.90 20.49 10.38
N ASN A 171 -14.73 20.46 9.33
CA ASN A 171 -14.51 20.98 7.95
C ASN A 171 -14.15 20.02 6.78
N GLN A 172 -14.64 18.77 6.72
CA GLN A 172 -14.25 17.82 5.66
C GLN A 172 -15.28 17.58 4.54
N ASN A 173 -15.77 18.63 3.89
CA ASN A 173 -16.82 18.46 2.88
C ASN A 173 -16.35 17.77 1.58
N ALA A 174 -15.12 18.00 1.10
CA ALA A 174 -14.73 17.52 -0.23
C ALA A 174 -14.34 16.03 -0.27
N TRP A 175 -13.49 15.58 0.66
CA TRP A 175 -13.04 14.18 0.72
C TRP A 175 -14.16 13.22 1.12
N VAL A 176 -14.98 13.59 2.11
CA VAL A 176 -16.14 12.78 2.51
C VAL A 176 -17.11 12.61 1.34
N GLN A 177 -17.45 13.69 0.63
CA GLN A 177 -18.29 13.59 -0.57
C GLN A 177 -17.68 12.71 -1.66
N GLN A 178 -16.35 12.72 -1.82
CA GLN A 178 -15.67 11.84 -2.77
C GLN A 178 -15.77 10.37 -2.36
N LEU A 179 -15.64 10.07 -1.07
CA LEU A 179 -15.86 8.73 -0.52
C LEU A 179 -17.32 8.27 -0.70
N GLU A 180 -18.30 9.13 -0.41
CA GLU A 180 -19.72 8.86 -0.65
C GLU A 180 -19.99 8.56 -2.13
N GLN A 181 -19.34 9.28 -3.03
CA GLN A 181 -19.44 9.02 -4.45
C GLN A 181 -18.86 7.65 -4.84
N VAL A 182 -17.71 7.27 -4.27
CA VAL A 182 -17.14 5.93 -4.47
C VAL A 182 -18.10 4.85 -3.95
N GLN A 183 -18.69 5.04 -2.78
CA GLN A 183 -19.70 4.13 -2.21
C GLN A 183 -20.89 3.96 -3.16
N SER A 184 -21.45 5.06 -3.65
CA SER A 184 -22.57 5.02 -4.61
C SER A 184 -22.20 4.30 -5.91
N LEU A 185 -20.99 4.53 -6.44
CA LEU A 185 -20.50 3.86 -7.64
C LEU A 185 -20.33 2.34 -7.45
N LEU A 186 -19.92 1.91 -6.25
CA LEU A 186 -19.84 0.49 -5.88
C LEU A 186 -21.23 -0.15 -5.81
N GLU A 187 -22.18 0.51 -5.15
CA GLU A 187 -23.56 0.03 -5.02
C GLU A 187 -24.28 -0.09 -6.37
N LEU A 188 -24.01 0.84 -7.30
CA LEU A 188 -24.54 0.80 -8.65
C LEU A 188 -23.85 -0.24 -9.55
N GLY A 189 -22.76 -0.88 -9.09
CA GLY A 189 -21.97 -1.79 -9.89
C GLY A 189 -21.36 -1.12 -11.14
N ALA A 190 -20.98 0.16 -11.02
CA ALA A 190 -20.44 0.95 -12.13
C ALA A 190 -19.19 0.29 -12.73
N SER A 191 -18.91 0.53 -14.01
CA SER A 191 -17.65 0.08 -14.62
C SER A 191 -16.46 0.94 -14.18
N LEU A 192 -15.24 0.44 -14.37
CA LEU A 192 -14.02 1.21 -14.09
C LEU A 192 -13.98 2.52 -14.89
N GLU A 193 -14.35 2.46 -16.17
CA GLU A 193 -14.36 3.62 -17.06
C GLU A 193 -15.38 4.67 -16.59
N GLN A 194 -16.60 4.24 -16.25
CA GLN A 194 -17.64 5.12 -15.72
C GLN A 194 -17.17 5.80 -14.41
N THR A 195 -16.55 5.02 -13.53
CA THR A 195 -16.03 5.51 -12.25
C THR A 195 -14.95 6.57 -12.45
N VAL A 196 -13.96 6.31 -13.32
CA VAL A 196 -12.90 7.28 -13.62
C VAL A 196 -13.46 8.56 -14.22
N ILE A 197 -14.41 8.45 -15.18
CA ILE A 197 -15.05 9.62 -15.79
C ILE A 197 -15.81 10.43 -14.74
N GLN A 198 -16.60 9.79 -13.89
CA GLN A 198 -17.44 10.49 -12.93
C GLN A 198 -16.62 11.17 -11.83
N LEU A 199 -15.62 10.48 -11.26
CA LEU A 199 -14.77 11.07 -10.22
C LEU A 199 -13.92 12.22 -10.77
N ARG A 200 -13.36 12.10 -11.99
CA ARG A 200 -12.64 13.21 -12.65
C ARG A 200 -13.54 14.40 -12.94
N ARG A 201 -14.80 14.15 -13.32
CA ARG A 201 -15.78 15.20 -13.59
C ARG A 201 -16.09 16.00 -12.32
N GLU A 202 -16.27 15.33 -11.18
CA GLU A 202 -16.53 16.03 -9.91
C GLU A 202 -15.28 16.77 -9.40
N GLN A 203 -14.09 16.19 -9.51
CA GLN A 203 -12.84 16.89 -9.19
C GLN A 203 -12.70 18.20 -9.99
N ARG A 204 -12.95 18.14 -11.31
CA ARG A 204 -12.94 19.34 -12.18
C ARG A 204 -13.97 20.38 -11.79
N ARG A 205 -15.16 19.96 -11.35
CA ARG A 205 -16.21 20.89 -10.89
C ARG A 205 -15.82 21.63 -9.62
N ARG A 206 -14.99 21.02 -8.77
CA ARG A 206 -14.51 21.60 -7.52
C ARG A 206 -13.33 22.56 -7.72
N ASN A 207 -12.84 22.73 -8.95
CA ASN A 207 -11.60 23.45 -9.27
C ASN A 207 -10.40 22.93 -8.46
N GLU A 208 -10.43 21.67 -8.04
CA GLU A 208 -9.26 21.00 -7.47
C GLU A 208 -8.21 20.89 -8.57
N SER A 209 -6.94 21.16 -8.23
CA SER A 209 -5.85 21.00 -9.18
C SER A 209 -5.88 19.58 -9.75
N GLU A 210 -5.49 19.41 -11.02
CA GLU A 210 -5.31 18.06 -11.58
C GLU A 210 -4.25 17.27 -10.79
N ASP A 211 -3.40 17.99 -10.04
CA ASP A 211 -2.40 17.52 -9.08
C ASP A 211 -2.96 17.22 -7.67
N ASP A 212 -4.25 17.42 -7.37
CA ASP A 212 -4.89 16.91 -6.14
C ASP A 212 -5.13 15.41 -6.31
N CYS A 213 -4.20 14.62 -5.77
CA CYS A 213 -4.09 13.19 -6.08
C CYS A 213 -4.86 12.30 -5.10
N SER A 214 -5.75 12.89 -4.30
CA SER A 214 -6.77 12.18 -3.51
C SER A 214 -7.62 11.25 -4.39
N LEU A 215 -7.80 11.59 -5.67
CA LEU A 215 -8.44 10.73 -6.68
C LEU A 215 -7.76 9.36 -6.84
N SER A 216 -6.43 9.28 -6.78
CA SER A 216 -5.71 8.00 -6.87
C SER A 216 -6.06 7.07 -5.71
N ILE A 217 -6.25 7.64 -4.51
CA ILE A 217 -6.65 6.88 -3.31
C ILE A 217 -8.10 6.43 -3.44
N ALA A 218 -9.01 7.31 -3.88
CA ALA A 218 -10.41 6.96 -4.14
C ALA A 218 -10.54 5.85 -5.19
N LEU A 219 -9.78 5.92 -6.28
CA LEU A 219 -9.73 4.88 -7.31
C LEU A 219 -9.13 3.57 -6.78
N ALA A 220 -8.14 3.64 -5.90
CA ALA A 220 -7.57 2.45 -5.28
C ALA A 220 -8.59 1.73 -4.39
N LEU A 221 -9.33 2.49 -3.56
CA LEU A 221 -10.43 1.96 -2.76
C LEU A 221 -11.50 1.32 -3.64
N TYR A 222 -11.94 2.01 -4.70
CA TYR A 222 -12.92 1.47 -5.64
C TYR A 222 -12.43 0.17 -6.30
N CYS A 223 -11.18 0.13 -6.80
CA CYS A 223 -10.63 -1.05 -7.47
C CYS A 223 -10.52 -2.25 -6.53
N PHE A 224 -10.21 -2.01 -5.25
CA PHE A 224 -10.20 -3.05 -4.23
C PHE A 224 -11.61 -3.51 -3.87
N LEU A 225 -12.49 -2.59 -3.43
CA LEU A 225 -13.82 -2.89 -2.90
C LEU A 225 -14.77 -3.49 -3.92
N ASN A 226 -14.56 -3.23 -5.22
CA ASN A 226 -15.36 -3.83 -6.28
C ASN A 226 -15.07 -5.33 -6.45
N THR A 227 -13.86 -5.81 -6.13
CA THR A 227 -13.46 -7.23 -6.31
C THR A 227 -12.51 -7.71 -5.20
N PRO A 228 -12.84 -7.57 -3.91
CA PRO A 228 -11.88 -7.64 -2.80
C PRO A 228 -11.17 -9.00 -2.67
N GLU A 229 -11.82 -10.09 -3.08
CA GLU A 229 -11.29 -11.46 -3.02
C GLU A 229 -10.42 -11.84 -4.24
N ASP A 230 -10.33 -10.99 -5.27
CA ASP A 230 -9.51 -11.23 -6.47
C ASP A 230 -8.41 -10.17 -6.59
N PHE A 231 -7.27 -10.47 -5.95
CA PHE A 231 -6.07 -9.63 -5.98
C PHE A 231 -5.65 -9.27 -7.41
N ARG A 232 -5.65 -10.25 -8.33
CA ARG A 232 -5.20 -10.05 -9.71
C ARG A 232 -6.09 -9.03 -10.40
N LEU A 233 -7.41 -9.17 -10.23
CA LEU A 233 -8.38 -8.30 -10.86
C LEU A 233 -8.31 -6.88 -10.28
N CYS A 234 -8.21 -6.73 -8.95
CA CYS A 234 -8.05 -5.42 -8.30
C CYS A 234 -6.85 -4.65 -8.87
N VAL A 235 -5.67 -5.27 -8.84
CA VAL A 235 -4.42 -4.61 -9.25
C VAL A 235 -4.40 -4.33 -10.76
N THR A 236 -4.94 -5.24 -11.57
CA THR A 236 -5.06 -5.04 -13.02
C THR A 236 -5.98 -3.86 -13.34
N ARG A 237 -7.14 -3.77 -12.68
CA ARG A 237 -8.06 -2.62 -12.84
C ARG A 237 -7.39 -1.32 -12.44
N ALA A 238 -6.70 -1.29 -11.30
CA ALA A 238 -5.99 -0.10 -10.84
C ALA A 238 -4.91 0.38 -11.82
N ALA A 239 -4.16 -0.55 -12.43
CA ALA A 239 -3.17 -0.24 -13.45
C ALA A 239 -3.76 0.32 -14.76
N LEU A 240 -5.06 0.10 -15.00
CA LEU A 240 -5.81 0.56 -16.18
C LEU A 240 -6.57 1.87 -15.97
N THR A 241 -6.50 2.47 -14.78
CA THR A 241 -7.24 3.71 -14.45
C THR A 241 -6.81 4.92 -15.30
N GLY A 242 -5.58 4.93 -15.81
CA GLY A 242 -5.03 6.04 -16.59
C GLY A 242 -4.88 7.33 -15.78
N TYR A 243 -5.03 7.28 -14.45
CA TYR A 243 -4.82 8.39 -13.52
C TYR A 243 -3.78 7.96 -12.49
N GLN A 244 -2.55 8.47 -12.62
CA GLN A 244 -1.41 8.08 -11.78
C GLN A 244 -1.39 6.58 -11.50
N SER A 245 -1.55 5.79 -12.58
CA SER A 245 -1.83 4.35 -12.48
C SER A 245 -0.81 3.61 -11.62
N GLN A 246 0.42 4.12 -11.55
CA GLN A 246 1.50 3.60 -10.72
C GLN A 246 1.21 3.69 -9.21
N THR A 247 0.82 4.86 -8.68
CA THR A 247 0.48 5.00 -7.25
C THR A 247 -0.87 4.36 -6.96
N THR A 248 -1.87 4.53 -7.84
CA THR A 248 -3.19 3.89 -7.70
C THR A 248 -3.07 2.36 -7.62
N ALA A 249 -2.28 1.73 -8.50
CA ALA A 249 -2.04 0.29 -8.46
C ALA A 249 -1.20 -0.15 -7.26
N ALA A 250 -0.21 0.64 -6.85
CA ALA A 250 0.57 0.36 -5.64
C ALA A 250 -0.31 0.34 -4.38
N LEU A 251 -1.16 1.35 -4.19
CA LEU A 251 -2.08 1.40 -3.05
C LEU A 251 -3.14 0.30 -3.09
N THR A 252 -3.69 0.01 -4.28
CA THR A 252 -4.65 -1.09 -4.46
C THR A 252 -3.99 -2.43 -4.13
N GLY A 253 -2.77 -2.65 -4.61
CA GLY A 253 -2.00 -3.87 -4.34
C GLY A 253 -1.61 -4.01 -2.87
N ALA A 254 -1.30 -2.91 -2.20
CA ALA A 254 -1.05 -2.91 -0.75
C ALA A 254 -2.28 -3.36 0.03
N LEU A 255 -3.45 -2.76 -0.24
CA LEU A 255 -4.69 -3.07 0.45
C LEU A 255 -5.19 -4.49 0.12
N ALA A 256 -5.24 -4.85 -1.15
CA ALA A 256 -5.64 -6.19 -1.59
C ALA A 256 -4.68 -7.27 -1.06
N GLY A 257 -3.39 -6.95 -0.95
CA GLY A 257 -2.37 -7.83 -0.39
C GLY A 257 -2.48 -7.98 1.12
N ALA A 258 -2.79 -6.90 1.85
CA ALA A 258 -3.08 -6.97 3.29
C ALA A 258 -4.34 -7.81 3.58
N TYR A 259 -5.35 -7.72 2.71
CA TYR A 259 -6.62 -8.43 2.85
C TYR A 259 -6.53 -9.92 2.47
N ASN A 260 -5.97 -10.23 1.30
CA ASN A 260 -5.88 -11.60 0.77
C ASN A 260 -4.60 -12.34 1.22
N GLY A 261 -3.65 -11.63 1.82
CA GLY A 261 -2.31 -12.13 2.09
C GLY A 261 -1.51 -12.41 0.81
N ILE A 262 -0.26 -12.84 1.00
CA ILE A 262 0.63 -13.22 -0.11
C ILE A 262 0.06 -14.37 -0.96
N ILE A 263 -0.78 -15.22 -0.37
CA ILE A 263 -1.42 -16.36 -1.07
C ILE A 263 -2.39 -15.86 -2.16
N GLY A 264 -2.96 -14.67 -2.01
CA GLY A 264 -3.78 -14.04 -3.04
C GLY A 264 -3.00 -13.55 -4.25
N ILE A 265 -1.68 -13.33 -4.12
CA ILE A 265 -0.85 -12.85 -5.23
C ILE A 265 -0.60 -14.01 -6.22
N PRO A 266 -0.86 -13.82 -7.53
CA PRO A 266 -0.61 -14.86 -8.53
C PRO A 266 0.81 -15.42 -8.46
N VAL A 267 0.93 -16.74 -8.38
CA VAL A 267 2.23 -17.45 -8.32
C VAL A 267 3.20 -17.01 -9.42
N PRO A 268 2.80 -16.85 -10.70
CA PRO A 268 3.72 -16.37 -11.73
C PRO A 268 4.30 -14.98 -11.44
N TRP A 269 3.57 -14.12 -10.72
CA TRP A 269 4.05 -12.79 -10.34
C TRP A 269 5.05 -12.88 -9.19
N LEU A 270 4.77 -13.72 -8.19
CA LEU A 270 5.71 -13.98 -7.08
C LEU A 270 7.02 -14.59 -7.56
N VAL A 271 6.96 -15.60 -8.44
CA VAL A 271 8.16 -16.20 -9.04
C VAL A 271 8.97 -15.14 -9.77
N ALA A 272 8.31 -14.26 -10.53
CA ALA A 272 8.99 -13.24 -11.29
C ALA A 272 9.59 -12.12 -10.40
N LEU A 273 9.01 -11.84 -9.23
CA LEU A 273 9.61 -10.96 -8.21
C LEU A 273 10.83 -11.61 -7.53
N ASN A 274 10.76 -12.90 -7.20
CA ASN A 274 11.87 -13.62 -6.56
C ASN A 274 13.11 -13.80 -7.47
N LEU A 275 12.98 -13.48 -8.76
CA LEU A 275 14.09 -13.46 -9.70
C LEU A 275 14.81 -12.10 -9.76
N SER A 276 14.24 -11.04 -9.19
CA SER A 276 14.90 -9.73 -9.08
C SER A 276 15.39 -9.49 -7.66
N SER A 277 16.53 -8.80 -7.54
CA SER A 277 17.08 -8.39 -6.23
C SER A 277 16.04 -7.60 -5.42
N THR A 278 15.39 -6.62 -6.04
CA THR A 278 14.35 -5.80 -5.39
C THR A 278 13.18 -6.64 -4.83
N GLY A 279 12.73 -7.67 -5.54
CA GLY A 279 11.63 -8.51 -5.05
C GLY A 279 12.05 -9.35 -3.84
N VAL A 280 13.27 -9.87 -3.86
CA VAL A 280 13.87 -10.60 -2.73
C VAL A 280 14.05 -9.67 -1.53
N ASP A 281 14.57 -8.46 -1.73
CA ASP A 281 14.78 -7.48 -0.67
C ASP A 281 13.43 -7.07 -0.03
N GLN A 282 12.41 -6.78 -0.85
CA GLN A 282 11.08 -6.42 -0.35
C GLN A 282 10.45 -7.55 0.48
N TRP A 283 10.72 -8.81 0.12
CA TRP A 283 10.27 -9.97 0.87
C TRP A 283 10.96 -10.05 2.23
N GLN A 284 12.28 -9.89 2.27
CA GLN A 284 13.06 -9.90 3.51
C GLN A 284 12.65 -8.76 4.44
N LEU A 285 12.45 -7.56 3.90
CA LEU A 285 11.97 -6.40 4.65
C LEU A 285 10.60 -6.66 5.30
N ALA A 286 9.69 -7.38 4.63
CA ALA A 286 8.41 -7.76 5.22
C ALA A 286 8.57 -8.69 6.43
N ASP A 287 9.46 -9.68 6.33
CA ASP A 287 9.74 -10.63 7.41
C ASP A 287 10.38 -9.94 8.61
N GLN A 288 11.37 -9.08 8.35
CA GLN A 288 12.09 -8.33 9.37
C GLN A 288 11.19 -7.30 10.06
N LEU A 289 10.37 -6.58 9.29
CA LEU A 289 9.43 -5.59 9.84
C LEU A 289 8.44 -6.25 10.82
N LEU A 290 7.88 -7.40 10.46
CA LEU A 290 7.01 -8.15 11.37
C LEU A 290 7.77 -8.64 12.60
N ALA A 291 8.98 -9.14 12.43
CA ALA A 291 9.76 -9.66 13.55
C ALA A 291 10.05 -8.57 14.58
N VAL A 292 10.53 -7.42 14.14
CA VAL A 292 10.77 -6.26 15.03
C VAL A 292 9.48 -5.78 15.67
N TRP A 293 8.38 -5.71 14.90
CA TRP A 293 7.06 -5.40 15.45
C TRP A 293 6.63 -6.39 16.54
N SER A 294 6.91 -7.68 16.38
CA SER A 294 6.60 -8.72 17.36
C SER A 294 7.55 -8.77 18.57
N GLY A 295 8.50 -7.82 18.66
CA GLY A 295 9.49 -7.74 19.74
C GLY A 295 10.71 -8.63 19.55
N VAL A 296 10.92 -9.19 18.34
CA VAL A 296 12.13 -9.95 18.00
C VAL A 296 13.17 -8.96 17.48
N TYR A 297 14.05 -8.52 18.37
CA TYR A 297 15.10 -7.54 18.05
C TYR A 297 16.35 -8.15 17.41
N ASP A 298 16.54 -9.47 17.50
CA ASP A 298 17.67 -10.16 16.88
C ASP A 298 17.28 -10.75 15.51
N VAL A 299 17.41 -9.93 14.48
CA VAL A 299 17.08 -10.28 13.09
C VAL A 299 17.92 -11.47 12.59
N SER A 300 19.11 -11.68 13.14
CA SER A 300 19.99 -12.80 12.77
C SER A 300 19.42 -14.17 13.17
N ALA A 301 18.53 -14.21 14.17
CA ALA A 301 17.82 -15.42 14.58
C ALA A 301 16.68 -15.80 13.62
N ILE A 302 16.14 -14.87 12.81
CA ILE A 302 15.00 -15.12 11.91
C ILE A 302 15.38 -16.09 10.78
N ALA A 303 16.63 -16.06 10.30
CA ALA A 303 17.13 -17.03 9.34
C ALA A 303 17.12 -18.47 9.91
N GLN A 304 17.17 -18.63 11.24
CA GLN A 304 17.02 -19.93 11.90
C GLN A 304 15.55 -20.32 12.11
N PHE A 305 14.61 -19.37 12.22
CA PHE A 305 13.19 -19.66 12.38
C PHE A 305 12.55 -20.32 11.15
N GLN A 306 13.07 -20.13 9.94
CA GLN A 306 12.63 -20.92 8.77
C GLN A 306 12.94 -22.42 8.89
N LYS A 307 13.83 -22.85 9.81
CA LYS A 307 14.10 -24.27 10.10
C LYS A 307 13.27 -24.85 11.23
N LEU A 308 12.61 -24.01 12.03
CA LEU A 308 11.74 -24.48 13.11
C LEU A 308 10.31 -24.51 12.60
N ALA A 309 9.96 -25.63 11.95
CA ALA A 309 8.58 -26.02 11.76
C ALA A 309 7.86 -25.90 13.12
N VAL A 310 6.88 -24.99 13.18
CA VAL A 310 6.00 -24.80 14.32
C VAL A 310 5.25 -26.11 14.53
N VAL A 311 5.67 -26.89 15.53
CA VAL A 311 4.92 -28.05 15.99
C VAL A 311 3.64 -27.52 16.64
N ALA A 312 2.50 -27.87 16.06
CA ALA A 312 1.20 -27.53 16.62
C ALA A 312 1.08 -28.06 18.06
N PRO A 313 0.45 -27.32 18.99
CA PRO A 313 0.24 -27.81 20.34
C PRO A 313 -0.72 -29.00 20.28
N ARG A 314 -0.24 -30.17 20.75
CA ARG A 314 -0.93 -31.48 20.96
C ARG A 314 -0.52 -32.68 20.08
N VAL A 315 0.68 -32.73 19.51
CA VAL A 315 1.22 -34.02 19.02
C VAL A 315 2.19 -34.59 20.05
N ILE A 316 1.70 -35.54 20.86
CA ILE A 316 2.55 -36.41 21.68
C ILE A 316 3.10 -37.49 20.74
N GLY A 317 4.36 -37.34 20.33
CA GLY A 317 5.11 -38.41 19.70
C GLY A 317 5.75 -39.28 20.78
N SER A 318 5.27 -40.51 20.94
CA SER A 318 5.92 -41.53 21.77
C SER A 318 7.27 -41.92 21.17
N ARG A 319 8.30 -41.89 22.03
CA ARG A 319 9.67 -42.44 21.92
C ARG A 319 10.15 -42.94 20.55
#